data_AF-A0A2N5Y0P8-F1
#
_entry.id   AF-A0A2N5Y0P8-F1
#
_cell.length_a   1.000
_cell.length_b   1.000
_cell.length_c   1.000
_cell.angle_alpha   90.00
_cell.angle_beta   90.00
_cell.angle_gamma   90.00
#
_symmetry.space_group_name_H-M   'P 1'
#
loop_
_entity.id
_entity.type
_entity.pdbx_description
1 polymer ?
#
loop_
_entity_poly.entity_id
_entity_poly.type
_entity_poly.pdbx_seq_one_letter_code
_entity_poly.pdbx_strand_id
1 'polypeptide(L)' 'MTTNNNHFDPGQYCSRKLWQLVANEQEQSIDRQALQKAIDELAERRHYLAELERIGKLNRQH' A
#
# COMPACT_ATOMS: atom_id res chain seq x y z
N MET A 1 -3.28 30.53 4.59
CA MET A 1 -3.71 29.20 5.07
C MET A 1 -3.73 28.25 3.88
N THR A 2 -2.67 27.46 3.70
CA THR A 2 -2.58 26.48 2.60
C THR A 2 -2.79 25.10 3.19
N THR A 3 -4.04 24.65 3.26
CA THR A 3 -4.37 23.24 3.40
C THR A 3 -3.91 22.55 2.13
N ASN A 4 -2.65 22.11 2.11
CA ASN A 4 -2.15 21.16 1.13
C ASN A 4 -2.88 19.83 1.38
N ASN A 5 -4.09 19.75 0.84
CA ASN A 5 -4.88 18.53 0.74
C ASN A 5 -4.22 17.66 -0.33
N ASN A 6 -2.96 17.29 -0.09
CA ASN A 6 -2.18 16.40 -0.93
C ASN A 6 -2.85 15.04 -0.77
N HIS A 7 -3.84 14.78 -1.62
CA HIS A 7 -4.70 13.62 -1.60
C HIS A 7 -3.78 12.38 -1.63
N PHE A 8 -3.56 11.77 -0.46
CA PHE A 8 -2.73 10.59 -0.36
C PHE A 8 -3.43 9.47 -1.14
N ASP A 9 -2.90 9.19 -2.32
CA ASP A 9 -3.37 8.15 -3.23
C ASP A 9 -2.40 6.95 -3.14
N PRO A 10 -2.74 5.89 -2.36
CA PRO A 10 -1.86 4.74 -2.18
C PRO A 10 -1.64 3.95 -3.49
N GLY A 11 -2.54 4.07 -4.46
CA GLY A 11 -2.44 3.40 -5.76
C GLY A 11 -1.21 3.86 -6.56
N GLN A 12 -0.78 5.11 -6.37
CA GLN A 12 0.39 5.69 -7.04
C GLN A 12 1.74 5.24 -6.43
N TYR A 13 1.72 4.56 -5.28
CA TYR A 13 2.93 4.11 -4.59
C TYR A 13 3.18 2.62 -4.85
N CYS A 14 4.43 2.26 -5.16
CA CYS A 14 4.84 0.85 -5.23
C CYS A 14 4.65 0.15 -3.87
N SER A 15 4.41 -1.15 -3.88
CA SER A 15 4.13 -1.95 -2.67
C SER A 15 5.24 -1.83 -1.63
N ARG A 16 6.50 -1.73 -2.07
CA ARG A 16 7.64 -1.48 -1.18
C ARG A 16 7.55 -0.14 -0.45
N LYS A 17 7.14 0.92 -1.15
CA LYS A 17 7.05 2.27 -0.58
C LYS A 17 5.85 2.40 0.36
N LEU A 18 4.74 1.74 0.04
CA LEU A 18 3.62 1.58 0.98
C LEU A 18 4.06 0.84 2.25
N TRP A 19 4.82 -0.25 2.12
CA TRP A 19 5.37 -0.96 3.27
C TRP A 19 6.30 -0.11 4.13
N GLN A 20 7.16 0.71 3.52
CA GLN A 20 8.00 1.65 4.27
C GLN A 20 7.18 2.71 5.01
N LEU A 21 6.08 3.18 4.40
CA LEU A 21 5.13 4.10 5.02
C LEU A 21 4.45 3.48 6.25
N VAL A 22 4.01 2.22 6.14
CA VAL A 22 3.38 1.50 7.26
C VAL A 22 4.39 1.16 8.35
N ALA A 23 5.60 0.71 7.97
CA ALA A 23 6.63 0.27 8.93
C ALA A 23 7.29 1.43 9.69
N ASN A 24 7.33 2.63 9.10
CA ASN A 24 7.94 3.82 9.68
C ASN A 24 6.90 4.87 10.11
N GLU A 25 5.71 4.41 10.55
CA GLU A 25 4.59 5.27 10.97
C GLU A 25 4.98 6.30 12.04
N GLN A 26 6.01 6.02 12.84
CA GLN A 26 6.48 6.88 13.92
C GLN A 26 7.41 8.00 13.45
N GLU A 27 8.11 7.83 12.32
CA GLU A 27 9.10 8.80 11.82
C GLU A 27 8.49 9.80 10.84
N GLN A 28 7.46 9.38 10.12
CA GLN A 28 6.74 10.21 9.18
C GLN A 28 5.41 10.55 9.84
N SER A 29 5.18 11.81 10.20
CA SER A 29 3.93 12.33 10.78
C SER A 29 2.74 12.16 9.81
N ILE A 30 2.39 10.92 9.53
CA ILE A 30 1.38 10.49 8.58
C ILE A 30 0.05 10.44 9.31
N ASP A 31 -0.98 10.96 8.66
CA ASP A 31 -2.33 10.88 9.18
C ASP A 31 -2.80 9.42 9.22
N ARG A 32 -3.55 9.05 10.26
CA ARG A 32 -4.05 7.66 10.44
C ARG A 32 -4.89 7.22 9.26
N GLN A 33 -5.62 8.14 8.62
CA GLN A 33 -6.41 7.83 7.44
C GLN A 33 -5.53 7.48 6.24
N ALA A 34 -4.37 8.13 6.08
CA ALA A 34 -3.40 7.78 5.04
C ALA A 34 -2.72 6.43 5.33
N LEU A 35 -2.41 6.15 6.61
CA LEU A 35 -1.88 4.85 7.03
C LEU A 35 -2.87 3.71 6.73
N GLN A 36 -4.14 3.87 7.07
CA GLN A 36 -5.18 2.88 6.79
C GLN A 36 -5.33 2.63 5.29
N LYS A 37 -5.35 3.69 4.48
CA LYS A 37 -5.38 3.59 3.01
C LYS A 37 -4.19 2.81 2.45
N ALA A 38 -2.99 2.99 3.02
CA ALA A 38 -1.80 2.24 2.61
C ALA A 38 -1.88 0.75 2.95
N ILE A 39 -2.45 0.42 4.12
CA ILE A 39 -2.68 -0.96 4.57
C ILE A 39 -3.72 -1.65 3.66
N ASP A 40 -4.83 -0.96 3.36
CA ASP A 40 -5.90 -1.50 2.51
C ASP A 40 -5.39 -1.83 1.10
N GLU A 41 -4.63 -0.91 0.49
CA GLU A 41 -3.99 -1.11 -0.81
C GLU A 41 -2.99 -2.27 -0.81
N LEU A 42 -2.21 -2.44 0.26
CA LEU A 42 -1.30 -3.58 0.41
C LEU A 42 -2.06 -4.91 0.53
N ALA A 43 -3.19 -4.92 1.25
CA ALA A 43 -4.03 -6.10 1.39
C ALA A 43 -4.68 -6.49 0.05
N GLU A 44 -5.22 -5.52 -0.68
CA GLU A 44 -5.76 -5.69 -2.04
C GLU A 44 -4.70 -6.28 -2.97
N ARG A 45 -3.48 -5.71 -3.01
CA ARG A 45 -2.40 -6.25 -3.85
C ARG A 45 -2.01 -7.66 -3.47
N ARG A 46 -1.96 -7.99 -2.18
CA ARG A 46 -1.70 -9.37 -1.73
C ARG A 46 -2.82 -10.32 -2.17
N HIS A 47 -4.06 -9.87 -2.11
CA HIS A 47 -5.22 -10.63 -2.57
C HIS A 47 -5.14 -10.89 -4.08
N TYR A 48 -4.86 -9.87 -4.90
CA TYR A 48 -4.66 -10.05 -6.35
C TYR A 48 -3.54 -11.02 -6.67
N LEU A 49 -2.40 -10.93 -5.96
CA LEU A 49 -1.30 -11.88 -6.15
C LEU A 49 -1.71 -13.32 -5.82
N ALA A 50 -2.46 -13.52 -4.72
CA ALA A 50 -2.98 -14.83 -4.34
C ALA A 50 -3.98 -15.37 -5.36
N GLU A 51 -4.85 -14.52 -5.91
CA GLU A 51 -5.81 -14.93 -6.93
C GLU A 51 -5.10 -15.26 -8.25
N LEU A 52 -4.09 -14.48 -8.65
CA LEU A 52 -3.26 -14.77 -9.82
C LEU A 52 -2.49 -16.10 -9.68
N GLU A 53 -2.04 -16.43 -8.48
CA GLU A 53 -1.43 -17.72 -8.15
C GLU A 53 -2.47 -18.84 -8.27
N ARG A 54 -3.68 -18.64 -7.73
CA ARG A 54 -4.78 -19.61 -7.80
C ARG A 54 -5.19 -19.96 -9.23
N ILE A 55 -5.25 -18.98 -10.13
CA ILE A 55 -5.60 -19.21 -11.54
C ILE A 55 -4.40 -19.68 -12.40
N GLY A 56 -3.25 -19.95 -11.78
CA GLY A 56 -2.03 -20.44 -12.44
C GLY A 56 -1.36 -19.41 -13.35
N LYS A 57 -1.70 -18.11 -13.20
CA LYS A 57 -1.10 -17.02 -13.98
C LYS A 57 0.16 -16.44 -13.34
N LEU A 58 0.34 -16.67 -12.04
CA LEU A 58 1.56 -16.33 -11.31
C LEU A 58 2.23 -17.63 -10.84
N ASN A 59 3.35 -17.99 -11.47
CA ASN A 59 4.19 -19.07 -10.97
C ASN A 59 5.24 -18.45 -10.04
N ARG A 60 5.03 -18.55 -8.72
CA ARG A 60 6.08 -18.21 -7.74
C ARG A 60 7.18 -19.27 -7.85
N GLN A 61 8.08 -19.08 -8.82
CA GLN A 61 9.36 -19.76 -8.80
C GLN A 61 10.13 -19.18 -7.62
N HIS A 62 10.16 -19.95 -6.53
CA HIS A 62 10.88 -19.65 -5.31
C HIS A 62 12.23 -20.37 -5.30
#